data_AF-A0A947KXA3-F1
#
_entry.id   AF-A0A947KXA3-F1
#
_cell.length_a   1.000
_cell.length_b   1.000
_cell.length_c   1.000
_cell.angle_alpha   90.00
_cell.angle_beta   90.00
_cell.angle_gamma   90.00
#
_symmetry.space_group_name_H-M   'P 1'
#
loop_
_entity.id
_entity.type
_entity.pdbx_description
1 polymer ?
#
loop_
_entity_poly.entity_id
_entity_poly.type
_entity_poly.pdbx_seq_one_letter_code
_entity_poly.pdbx_strand_id
1 'polypeptide(L)'
;RQSTSFAIDLAKWNSIMEAYLNGGHAYHATMPTDALRTFHKAMMETRQIGFETLRAAQWEQGNAVRAMLADRGVKSVAADGFAAPGVVVVFTEDPAMQTGKPFAALGLQVAGGVPLMVDEGPDYRSFRIGLFGLDKLKDVPASLKRLETAFDQLF
;
A
#
# COMPACT_ATOMS: atom_id res chain seq x y z
N ARG A 1 -1.40 -21.80 -24.65
CA ARG A 1 -0.68 -20.69 -25.33
C ARG A 1 0.79 -20.78 -24.93
N GLN A 2 1.71 -20.66 -25.89
CA GLN A 2 3.15 -20.58 -25.61
C GLN A 2 3.52 -19.12 -25.28
N SER A 3 4.41 -18.90 -24.30
CA SER A 3 4.90 -17.56 -24.00
C SER A 3 5.66 -17.01 -25.20
N THR A 4 5.51 -15.71 -25.48
CA THR A 4 6.33 -14.98 -26.46
C THR A 4 7.53 -14.29 -25.83
N SER A 5 7.71 -14.40 -24.51
CA SER A 5 8.85 -13.85 -23.78
C SER A 5 9.57 -14.93 -22.99
N PHE A 6 10.88 -15.05 -23.20
CA PHE A 6 11.75 -15.96 -22.48
C PHE A 6 11.85 -15.61 -20.98
N ALA A 7 12.01 -14.32 -20.67
CA ALA A 7 12.26 -13.88 -19.29
C ALA A 7 11.02 -13.97 -18.40
N ILE A 8 9.84 -13.62 -18.94
CA ILE A 8 8.55 -13.66 -18.22
C ILE A 8 7.67 -14.83 -18.67
N ASP A 9 8.27 -15.98 -18.98
CA ASP A 9 7.54 -17.22 -19.27
C ASP A 9 6.99 -17.84 -17.97
N LEU A 10 5.68 -17.69 -17.74
CA LEU A 10 5.02 -18.23 -16.56
C LEU A 10 5.10 -19.76 -16.49
N ALA A 11 5.02 -20.47 -17.61
CA ALA A 11 5.13 -21.93 -17.61
C ALA A 11 6.54 -22.37 -17.18
N LYS A 12 7.56 -21.64 -17.64
CA LYS A 12 8.94 -21.88 -17.20
C LYS A 12 9.12 -21.58 -15.72
N TRP A 13 8.65 -20.44 -15.22
CA TRP A 13 8.73 -20.12 -13.79
C TRP A 13 7.94 -21.10 -12.92
N ASN A 14 6.78 -21.59 -13.37
CA ASN A 14 6.04 -22.64 -12.69
C ASN A 14 6.88 -23.93 -12.55
N SER A 15 7.56 -24.36 -13.62
CA SER A 15 8.44 -25.53 -13.54
C SER A 15 9.61 -25.36 -12.55
N ILE A 16 10.12 -24.12 -12.38
CA ILE A 16 11.12 -23.82 -11.35
C ILE A 16 10.52 -24.01 -9.95
N MET A 17 9.30 -23.51 -9.70
CA MET A 17 8.63 -23.68 -8.41
C MET A 17 8.32 -25.15 -8.11
N GLU A 18 7.85 -25.92 -9.09
CA GLU A 18 7.58 -27.36 -8.96
C GLU A 18 8.83 -28.14 -8.54
N ALA A 19 10.00 -27.81 -9.10
CA ALA A 19 11.26 -28.44 -8.69
C ALA A 19 11.56 -28.22 -7.21
N TYR A 20 11.34 -27.01 -6.68
CA TYR A 20 11.50 -26.73 -5.24
C TYR A 20 10.45 -27.43 -4.38
N LEU A 21 9.18 -27.47 -4.82
CA LEU A 21 8.10 -28.15 -4.09
C LEU A 21 8.33 -29.67 -3.98
N ASN A 22 8.97 -30.26 -5.00
CA ASN A 22 9.34 -31.67 -5.02
C ASN A 22 10.67 -31.97 -4.27
N GLY A 23 11.17 -31.02 -3.48
CA GLY A 23 12.38 -31.19 -2.67
C GLY A 23 13.70 -31.02 -3.42
N GLY A 24 13.65 -30.58 -4.68
CA GLY A 24 14.82 -30.30 -5.51
C GLY A 24 15.10 -28.80 -5.68
N HIS A 25 15.78 -28.46 -6.78
CA HIS A 25 16.03 -27.10 -7.22
C HIS A 25 16.15 -27.06 -8.75
N ALA A 26 15.92 -25.91 -9.36
CA ALA A 26 16.09 -25.71 -10.80
C ALA A 26 16.57 -24.28 -11.10
N TYR A 27 17.02 -24.06 -12.33
CA TYR A 27 17.52 -22.76 -12.79
C TYR A 27 16.87 -22.36 -14.12
N HIS A 28 16.41 -21.11 -14.20
CA HIS A 28 15.98 -20.44 -15.44
C HIS A 28 16.74 -19.12 -15.61
N ALA A 29 16.63 -18.25 -14.61
CA ALA A 29 17.45 -17.07 -14.39
C ALA A 29 17.74 -16.94 -12.90
N THR A 30 18.81 -16.23 -12.53
CA THR A 30 19.20 -16.03 -11.13
C THR A 30 18.06 -15.41 -10.31
N MET A 31 17.70 -16.05 -9.20
CA MET A 31 16.68 -15.56 -8.27
C MET A 31 17.31 -14.59 -7.25
N PRO A 32 16.58 -13.57 -6.78
CA PRO A 32 17.06 -12.65 -5.74
C PRO A 32 16.97 -13.31 -4.35
N THR A 33 17.84 -14.28 -4.09
CA THR A 33 17.77 -15.20 -2.95
C THR A 33 17.76 -14.50 -1.59
N ASP A 34 18.57 -13.46 -1.37
CA ASP A 34 18.57 -12.72 -0.11
C ASP A 34 17.27 -11.94 0.13
N ALA A 35 16.72 -11.32 -0.93
CA ALA A 35 15.42 -10.64 -0.84
C ALA A 35 14.29 -11.64 -0.56
N LEU A 36 14.32 -12.83 -1.17
CA LEU A 36 13.36 -13.90 -0.92
C LEU A 36 13.42 -14.41 0.53
N ARG A 37 14.63 -14.55 1.11
CA ARG A 37 14.79 -14.92 2.52
C ARG A 37 14.21 -13.86 3.45
N THR A 38 14.40 -12.58 3.15
CA THR A 38 13.80 -11.47 3.91
C THR A 38 12.28 -11.48 3.77
N PHE A 39 11.76 -11.69 2.57
CA PHE A 39 10.31 -11.80 2.33
C PHE A 39 9.69 -12.98 3.07
N HIS A 40 10.35 -14.14 3.08
CA HIS A 40 9.92 -15.30 3.85
C HIS A 40 9.83 -14.99 5.36
N LYS A 41 10.78 -14.25 5.94
CA LYS A 41 10.70 -13.82 7.35
C LYS A 41 9.46 -12.95 7.60
N ALA A 42 9.18 -11.98 6.73
CA ALA A 42 7.99 -11.14 6.84
C ALA A 42 6.68 -11.96 6.71
N MET A 43 6.64 -12.95 5.81
CA MET A 43 5.50 -13.86 5.68
C MET A 43 5.27 -14.69 6.95
N MET A 44 6.35 -15.18 7.56
CA MET A 44 6.27 -15.96 8.80
C MET A 44 5.86 -15.11 10.00
N GLU A 45 6.36 -13.87 10.11
CA GLU A 45 5.90 -12.91 11.13
C GLU A 45 4.40 -12.59 10.95
N THR A 46 3.96 -12.34 9.72
CA THR A 46 2.54 -12.13 9.37
C THR A 46 1.69 -13.32 9.82
N ARG A 47 2.13 -14.55 9.52
CA ARG A 47 1.44 -15.78 9.93
C ARG A 47 1.38 -15.94 11.44
N GLN A 48 2.47 -15.61 12.15
CA GLN A 48 2.56 -15.71 13.60
C GLN A 48 1.61 -14.74 14.31
N ILE A 49 1.46 -13.52 13.80
CA ILE A 49 0.51 -12.53 14.33
C ILE A 49 -0.94 -12.95 14.04
N GLY A 50 -1.18 -13.52 12.85
CA GLY A 50 -2.48 -14.01 12.42
C GLY A 50 -3.09 -13.16 11.32
N PHE A 51 -3.50 -13.82 10.22
CA PHE A 51 -3.99 -13.13 9.03
C PHE A 51 -5.28 -12.34 9.28
N GLU A 52 -6.26 -12.92 10.00
CA GLU A 52 -7.50 -12.19 10.32
C GLU A 52 -7.27 -11.03 11.27
N THR A 53 -6.34 -11.16 12.23
CA THR A 53 -5.92 -10.07 13.11
C THR A 53 -5.38 -8.89 12.31
N LEU A 54 -4.42 -9.15 11.41
CA LEU A 54 -3.81 -8.10 10.58
C LEU A 54 -4.79 -7.52 9.56
N ARG A 55 -5.71 -8.33 9.04
CA ARG A 55 -6.80 -7.87 8.19
C ARG A 55 -7.72 -6.91 8.93
N ALA A 56 -8.13 -7.24 10.15
CA ALA A 56 -8.97 -6.38 10.97
C ALA A 56 -8.26 -5.06 11.31
N ALA A 57 -6.99 -5.13 11.72
CA ALA A 57 -6.16 -3.95 11.98
C ALA A 57 -6.01 -3.03 10.75
N GLN A 58 -5.86 -3.61 9.54
CA GLN A 58 -5.79 -2.82 8.31
C GLN A 58 -7.08 -2.06 8.03
N TRP A 59 -8.24 -2.67 8.30
CA TRP A 59 -9.55 -2.03 8.19
C TRP A 59 -9.78 -0.96 9.26
N GLU A 60 -9.43 -1.24 10.51
CA GLU A 60 -9.47 -0.27 11.60
C GLU A 60 -8.67 0.98 11.24
N GLN A 61 -7.41 0.80 10.84
CA GLN A 61 -6.53 1.89 10.47
C GLN A 61 -7.06 2.68 9.27
N GLY A 62 -7.49 2.00 8.20
CA GLY A 62 -8.02 2.65 7.00
C GLY A 62 -9.31 3.43 7.27
N ASN A 63 -10.23 2.88 8.07
CA ASN A 63 -11.47 3.53 8.46
C ASN A 63 -11.20 4.79 9.29
N ALA A 64 -10.34 4.69 10.31
CA ALA A 64 -10.01 5.82 11.18
C ALA A 64 -9.30 6.95 10.42
N VAL A 65 -8.36 6.64 9.51
CA VAL A 65 -7.71 7.67 8.69
C VAL A 65 -8.71 8.40 7.79
N ARG A 66 -9.66 7.68 7.17
CA ARG A 66 -10.72 8.31 6.37
C ARG A 66 -11.64 9.18 7.21
N ALA A 67 -12.03 8.72 8.40
CA ALA A 67 -12.85 9.52 9.31
C ALA A 67 -12.14 10.82 9.69
N MET A 68 -10.86 10.76 10.11
CA MET A 68 -10.09 11.97 10.45
C MET A 68 -9.99 12.98 9.30
N LEU A 69 -9.84 12.51 8.06
CA LEU A 69 -9.80 13.38 6.88
C LEU A 69 -11.19 13.97 6.59
N ALA A 70 -12.25 13.17 6.68
CA ALA A 70 -13.63 13.63 6.49
C ALA A 70 -14.04 14.69 7.52
N ASP A 71 -13.65 14.52 8.79
CA ASP A 71 -13.88 15.49 9.86
C ASP A 71 -13.20 16.84 9.60
N ARG A 72 -12.14 16.85 8.78
CA ARG A 72 -11.42 18.04 8.32
C ARG A 72 -11.88 18.53 6.94
N GLY A 73 -13.03 18.05 6.46
CA GLY A 73 -13.61 18.45 5.16
C GLY A 73 -12.87 17.89 3.94
N VAL A 74 -11.93 16.96 4.11
CA VAL A 74 -11.14 16.40 3.01
C VAL A 74 -11.89 15.22 2.40
N LYS A 75 -12.33 15.39 1.15
CA LYS A 75 -13.19 14.43 0.44
C LYS A 75 -12.41 13.24 -0.12
N SER A 76 -12.92 12.03 0.08
CA SER A 76 -12.36 10.83 -0.56
C SER A 76 -12.61 10.80 -2.07
N VAL A 77 -11.63 10.28 -2.82
CA VAL A 77 -11.80 9.95 -4.24
C VAL A 77 -12.64 8.69 -4.44
N ALA A 78 -12.52 7.72 -3.52
CA ALA A 78 -13.32 6.52 -3.58
C ALA A 78 -14.77 6.82 -3.13
N ALA A 79 -15.74 6.33 -3.89
CA ALA A 79 -17.14 6.37 -3.49
C ALA A 79 -17.41 5.48 -2.26
N ASP A 80 -18.49 5.78 -1.55
CA ASP A 80 -18.93 4.99 -0.40
C ASP A 80 -19.11 3.52 -0.75
N GLY A 81 -18.61 2.63 0.11
CA GLY A 81 -18.59 1.19 -0.13
C GLY A 81 -17.40 0.66 -0.94
N PHE A 82 -16.60 1.53 -1.57
CA PHE A 82 -15.45 1.14 -2.41
C PHE A 82 -14.09 1.59 -1.86
N ALA A 83 -14.06 2.18 -0.66
CA ALA A 83 -12.85 2.72 -0.07
C ALA A 83 -11.88 1.62 0.42
N ALA A 84 -10.70 1.55 -0.20
CA ALA A 84 -9.66 0.58 0.18
C ALA A 84 -9.05 0.88 1.57
N PRO A 85 -8.76 -0.13 2.40
CA PRO A 85 -8.21 0.10 3.74
C PRO A 85 -6.71 0.38 3.78
N GLY A 86 -5.94 -0.11 2.79
CA GLY A 86 -4.48 0.06 2.73
C GLY A 86 -4.00 1.31 1.99
N VAL A 87 -4.87 1.95 1.20
CA VAL A 87 -4.56 3.16 0.43
C VAL A 87 -5.72 4.11 0.54
N VAL A 88 -5.47 5.29 1.10
CA VAL A 88 -6.45 6.37 1.16
C VAL A 88 -6.09 7.40 0.10
N VAL A 89 -7.00 7.66 -0.82
CA VAL A 89 -6.87 8.68 -1.86
C VAL A 89 -7.94 9.74 -1.62
N VAL A 90 -7.53 10.99 -1.55
CA VAL A 90 -8.41 12.13 -1.29
C VAL A 90 -8.15 13.27 -2.27
N PHE A 91 -9.19 14.05 -2.54
CA PHE A 91 -9.10 15.26 -3.36
C PHE A 91 -8.33 16.36 -2.63
N THR A 92 -7.73 17.26 -3.40
CA THR A 92 -7.14 18.51 -2.90
C THR A 92 -7.18 19.57 -3.98
N GLU A 93 -7.42 20.83 -3.59
CA GLU A 93 -7.27 21.97 -4.51
C GLU A 93 -5.85 22.56 -4.46
N ASP A 94 -5.12 22.32 -3.36
CA ASP A 94 -3.74 22.81 -3.17
C ASP A 94 -2.73 21.97 -3.99
N PRO A 95 -2.00 22.58 -4.95
CA PRO A 95 -0.91 21.94 -5.67
C PRO A 95 0.22 21.41 -4.77
N ALA A 96 0.51 22.09 -3.65
CA ALA A 96 1.54 21.64 -2.71
C ALA A 96 1.12 20.31 -2.06
N MET A 97 -0.14 20.19 -1.64
CA MET A 97 -0.70 18.96 -1.09
C MET A 97 -0.69 17.81 -2.10
N GLN A 98 -0.99 18.07 -3.39
CA GLN A 98 -0.90 17.04 -4.44
C GLN A 98 0.47 16.39 -4.52
N THR A 99 1.54 17.15 -4.32
CA THR A 99 2.92 16.64 -4.35
C THR A 99 3.35 15.99 -3.03
N GLY A 100 2.59 16.19 -1.95
CA GLY A 100 2.96 15.75 -0.60
C GLY A 100 4.01 16.62 0.08
N LYS A 101 4.38 17.79 -0.48
CA LYS A 101 5.42 18.66 0.07
C LYS A 101 5.12 19.14 1.51
N PRO A 102 3.89 19.53 1.87
CA PRO A 102 3.57 19.90 3.26
C PRO A 102 3.75 18.75 4.25
N PHE A 103 3.39 17.51 3.87
CA PHE A 103 3.64 16.32 4.68
C PHE A 103 5.15 16.08 4.91
N ALA A 104 5.96 16.25 3.86
CA ALA A 104 7.41 16.09 3.96
C ALA A 104 8.05 17.11 4.91
N ALA A 105 7.52 18.34 4.97
CA ALA A 105 7.96 19.35 5.93
C ALA A 105 7.68 18.96 7.39
N LEU A 106 6.69 18.09 7.63
CA LEU A 106 6.39 17.50 8.94
C LEU A 106 7.07 16.15 9.16
N GLY A 107 7.99 15.73 8.27
CA GLY A 107 8.70 14.46 8.38
C GLY A 107 7.91 13.24 7.93
N LEU A 108 6.81 13.42 7.19
CA LEU A 108 6.01 12.33 6.63
C LEU A 108 6.21 12.19 5.12
N GLN A 109 6.44 10.96 4.68
CA GLN A 109 6.38 10.62 3.26
C GLN A 109 4.97 10.15 2.90
N VAL A 110 4.30 10.88 2.02
CA VAL A 110 3.06 10.46 1.34
C VAL A 110 3.33 10.26 -0.15
N ALA A 111 2.36 9.77 -0.92
CA ALA A 111 2.50 9.65 -2.37
C ALA A 111 1.68 10.72 -3.07
N GLY A 112 2.27 11.37 -4.08
CA GLY A 112 1.53 12.35 -4.86
C GLY A 112 0.37 11.72 -5.65
N GLY A 113 -0.59 12.56 -6.00
CA GLY A 113 -1.69 12.18 -6.91
C GLY A 113 -1.17 11.85 -8.31
N VAL A 114 -1.78 10.85 -8.93
CA VAL A 114 -1.52 10.46 -10.32
C VAL A 114 -2.86 10.37 -11.07
N PRO A 115 -2.87 10.54 -12.41
CA PRO A 115 -4.07 10.37 -13.22
C PRO A 115 -4.73 9.00 -12.98
N LEU A 116 -6.05 8.97 -13.05
CA LEU A 116 -6.84 7.75 -12.95
C LEU A 116 -6.98 7.04 -14.30
N MET A 117 -6.84 7.79 -15.41
CA MET A 117 -7.00 7.28 -16.78
C MET A 117 -8.42 6.79 -17.06
N VAL A 118 -9.43 7.49 -16.53
CA VAL A 118 -10.87 7.15 -16.65
C VAL A 118 -11.74 8.37 -16.94
N ASP A 119 -11.19 9.35 -17.67
CA ASP A 119 -11.85 10.61 -18.04
C ASP A 119 -12.20 11.49 -16.82
N GLU A 120 -11.30 11.55 -15.83
CA GLU A 120 -11.46 12.29 -14.57
C GLU A 120 -11.53 13.84 -14.70
N GLY A 121 -11.29 14.37 -15.90
CA GLY A 121 -11.26 15.80 -16.18
C GLY A 121 -9.93 16.50 -15.80
N PRO A 122 -9.68 17.70 -16.35
CA PRO A 122 -8.41 18.41 -16.16
C PRO A 122 -8.23 18.98 -14.74
N ASP A 123 -9.32 19.18 -14.01
CA ASP A 123 -9.30 19.73 -12.65
C ASP A 123 -9.05 18.65 -11.57
N TYR A 124 -8.95 17.38 -11.96
CA TYR A 124 -8.69 16.29 -11.04
C TYR A 124 -7.33 16.48 -10.34
N ARG A 125 -7.39 16.58 -9.01
CA ARG A 125 -6.21 16.70 -8.17
C ARG A 125 -6.41 15.93 -6.86
N SER A 126 -5.42 15.11 -6.52
CA SER A 126 -5.47 14.25 -5.33
C SER A 126 -4.09 14.06 -4.71
N PHE A 127 -4.06 13.45 -3.52
CA PHE A 127 -2.85 12.84 -2.95
C PHE A 127 -3.22 11.51 -2.29
N ARG A 128 -2.20 10.71 -1.94
CA ARG A 128 -2.38 9.32 -1.51
C ARG A 128 -1.59 9.02 -0.23
N ILE A 129 -2.23 8.34 0.70
CA ILE A 129 -1.62 7.84 1.94
C ILE A 129 -1.59 6.32 1.90
N GLY A 130 -0.40 5.74 1.98
CA GLY A 130 -0.19 4.30 2.10
C GLY A 130 -0.15 3.86 3.56
N LEU A 131 -1.01 2.92 3.93
CA LEU A 131 -1.19 2.43 5.30
C LEU A 131 -0.65 1.00 5.46
N PHE A 132 0.41 0.67 4.73
CA PHE A 132 1.02 -0.66 4.71
C PHE A 132 2.04 -0.85 5.83
N GLY A 133 2.24 -2.12 6.19
CA GLY A 133 3.39 -2.61 6.95
C GLY A 133 3.02 -3.10 8.35
N LEU A 134 3.65 -4.20 8.76
CA LEU A 134 3.40 -4.84 10.05
C LEU A 134 3.62 -3.88 11.22
N ASP A 135 4.58 -2.98 11.15
CA ASP A 135 4.84 -2.03 12.23
C ASP A 135 3.69 -1.05 12.48
N LYS A 136 2.91 -0.72 11.45
CA LYS A 136 1.67 0.05 11.64
C LYS A 136 0.55 -0.83 12.18
N LEU A 137 0.40 -2.04 11.62
CA LEU A 137 -0.70 -2.94 11.97
C LEU A 137 -0.56 -3.60 13.36
N LYS A 138 0.67 -3.69 13.89
CA LYS A 138 0.96 -4.11 15.27
C LYS A 138 0.60 -3.02 16.29
N ASP A 139 0.55 -1.76 15.87
CA ASP A 139 0.27 -0.60 16.72
C ASP A 139 -0.49 0.48 15.94
N VAL A 140 -1.74 0.16 15.63
CA VAL A 140 -2.66 1.06 14.91
C VAL A 140 -2.82 2.38 15.67
N PRO A 141 -3.05 2.42 16.99
CA PRO A 141 -3.19 3.68 17.73
C PRO A 141 -1.99 4.62 17.57
N ALA A 142 -0.75 4.12 17.68
CA ALA A 142 0.41 4.98 17.49
C ALA A 142 0.55 5.46 16.05
N SER A 143 0.18 4.64 15.06
CA SER A 143 0.15 5.05 13.66
C SER A 143 -0.90 6.15 13.42
N LEU A 144 -2.08 6.03 14.01
CA LEU A 144 -3.15 7.02 13.89
C LEU A 144 -2.75 8.34 14.56
N LYS A 145 -2.19 8.30 15.77
CA LYS A 145 -1.74 9.49 16.50
C LYS A 145 -0.74 10.32 15.72
N ARG A 146 0.24 9.68 15.06
CA ARG A 146 1.22 10.39 14.22
C ARG A 146 0.57 11.08 13.02
N LEU A 147 -0.44 10.45 12.41
CA LEU A 147 -1.19 11.04 11.30
C LEU A 147 -2.10 12.17 11.77
N GLU A 148 -2.80 11.98 12.89
CA GLU A 148 -3.65 13.01 13.51
C GLU A 148 -2.86 14.29 13.78
N THR A 149 -1.72 14.19 14.45
CA THR A 149 -0.83 15.34 14.73
C THR A 149 -0.39 16.07 13.46
N ALA A 150 -0.18 15.34 12.35
CA ALA A 150 0.16 15.97 11.07
C ALA A 150 -1.07 16.62 10.43
N PHE A 151 -2.23 15.95 10.46
CA PHE A 151 -3.47 16.46 9.91
C PHE A 151 -3.92 17.74 10.61
N ASP A 152 -3.78 17.85 11.93
CA ASP A 152 -4.07 19.05 12.72
C ASP A 152 -3.26 20.30 12.31
N GLN A 153 -2.11 20.10 11.66
CA GLN A 153 -1.26 21.19 11.19
C GLN A 153 -1.49 21.53 9.72
N LEU A 154 -2.14 20.64 8.96
CA LEU A 154 -2.27 20.74 7.50
C LEU A 154 -3.67 21.12 7.03
N PHE A 155 -4.70 20.86 7.84
CA PHE A 155 -6.11 21.11 7.52
C PHE A 155 -6.79 21.84 8.68
#